data_AF-A0A919VV96-F1
#
_entry.id   AF-A0A919VV96-F1
#
_cell.length_a   1.000
_cell.length_b   1.000
_cell.length_c   1.000
_cell.angle_alpha   90.00
_cell.angle_beta   90.00
_cell.angle_gamma   90.00
#
_symmetry.space_group_name_H-M   'P 1'
#
loop_
_entity.id
_entity.type
_entity.pdbx_description
1 polymer ?
#
loop_
_entity_poly.entity_id
_entity_poly.type
_entity_poly.pdbx_seq_one_letter_code
_entity_poly.pdbx_strand_id
1 'polypeptide(L)'
;MADRELSRDPNRIRKRLRRNTNPARDMPMLVEVIGYKPVSEWDLEELGRGRPKNSDGSFPSGGKPKWITPMIEAERKKRLAEATHDALMAHSDAAMRVLGELVDDPKTPANVRMQIAMFLYEQQHGKAASKVSLDATIGPRQAIASAIVLDDGLPQGHLTIEGELAEVDEDETEADRAMIGLDDD
;
A
#
# COMPACT_ATOMS: atom_id res chain seq x y z
N MET A 1 12.53 0.18 -37.48
CA MET A 1 13.20 1.38 -36.94
C MET A 1 14.57 0.93 -36.46
N ALA A 2 15.66 1.51 -36.96
CA ALA A 2 17.00 1.11 -36.56
C ALA A 2 17.19 1.41 -35.06
N ASP A 3 17.53 0.38 -34.28
CA ASP A 3 17.98 0.53 -32.90
C ASP A 3 19.25 1.39 -32.90
N ARG A 4 19.07 2.69 -32.67
CA ARG A 4 20.18 3.61 -32.49
C ARG A 4 20.92 3.15 -31.23
N GLU A 5 22.10 2.54 -31.40
CA GLU A 5 22.90 2.05 -30.29
C GLU A 5 23.09 3.17 -29.25
N LEU A 6 22.47 2.99 -28.09
CA LEU A 6 22.59 3.93 -26.98
C LEU A 6 24.05 3.97 -26.54
N SER A 7 24.57 5.18 -26.35
CA SER A 7 25.95 5.36 -25.90
C SER A 7 26.19 4.65 -24.56
N ARG A 8 27.19 3.75 -24.55
CA ARG A 8 27.67 2.93 -23.43
C ARG A 8 28.58 3.68 -22.45
N ASP A 9 28.82 4.98 -22.65
CA ASP A 9 29.62 5.79 -21.72
C ASP A 9 28.94 5.87 -20.34
N PRO A 10 29.61 5.48 -19.24
CA PRO A 10 29.08 5.52 -17.87
C PRO A 10 28.44 6.85 -17.48
N ASN A 11 29.03 7.97 -17.90
CA ASN A 11 28.50 9.30 -17.56
C ASN A 11 27.17 9.59 -18.27
N ARG A 12 27.03 9.12 -19.52
CA ARG A 12 25.80 9.24 -20.28
C ARG A 12 24.71 8.33 -19.74
N ILE A 13 25.04 7.10 -19.36
CA ILE A 13 24.11 6.15 -18.73
C ILE A 13 23.57 6.75 -17.41
N ARG A 14 24.47 7.24 -16.53
CA ARG A 14 24.08 7.91 -15.27
C ARG A 14 23.16 9.12 -15.49
N LYS A 15 23.43 9.92 -16.52
CA LYS A 15 22.60 11.09 -16.87
C LYS A 15 21.19 10.67 -17.29
N ARG A 16 21.04 9.55 -18.01
CA ARG A 16 19.73 9.00 -18.41
C ARG A 16 18.97 8.40 -17.23
N LEU A 17 19.68 7.65 -16.37
CA LEU A 17 19.12 7.14 -15.11
C LEU A 17 18.60 8.24 -14.20
N ARG A 18 19.33 9.36 -14.11
CA ARG A 18 18.88 10.54 -13.37
C ARG A 18 17.59 11.16 -13.94
N ARG A 19 17.38 11.04 -15.25
CA ARG A 19 16.19 11.55 -15.94
C ARG A 19 15.04 10.53 -15.99
N ASN A 20 15.22 9.37 -15.35
CA ASN A 20 14.25 8.27 -15.32
C ASN A 20 13.71 7.87 -16.71
N THR A 21 14.52 7.97 -17.76
CA THR A 21 14.03 7.79 -19.13
C THR A 21 13.74 6.32 -19.44
N ASN A 22 14.65 5.41 -19.07
CA ASN A 22 14.43 3.97 -19.17
C ASN A 22 15.32 3.22 -18.17
N PRO A 23 14.93 3.17 -16.88
CA PRO A 23 15.76 2.58 -15.83
C PRO A 23 16.00 1.08 -16.03
N ALA A 24 15.03 0.35 -16.59
CA ALA A 24 15.11 -1.08 -16.83
C ALA A 24 16.20 -1.47 -17.85
N ARG A 25 16.47 -0.61 -18.84
CA ARG A 25 17.52 -0.84 -19.86
C ARG A 25 18.87 -0.24 -19.46
N ASP A 26 18.86 0.93 -18.82
CA ASP A 26 20.09 1.67 -18.50
C ASP A 26 20.84 1.11 -17.28
N MET A 27 20.15 0.50 -16.30
CA MET A 27 20.84 -0.10 -15.13
C MET A 27 21.64 -1.36 -15.48
N PRO A 28 21.10 -2.35 -16.22
CA PRO A 28 21.89 -3.49 -16.68
C PRO A 28 23.07 -3.06 -17.54
N MET A 29 22.89 -2.04 -18.39
CA MET A 29 23.96 -1.46 -19.20
C MET A 29 25.05 -0.81 -18.35
N LEU A 30 24.69 -0.13 -17.25
CA LEU A 30 25.66 0.43 -16.30
C LEU A 30 26.44 -0.67 -15.56
N VAL A 31 25.72 -1.72 -15.17
CA VAL A 31 26.28 -2.91 -14.51
C VAL A 31 27.27 -3.61 -15.43
N GLU A 32 26.93 -3.83 -16.70
CA GLU A 32 27.79 -4.47 -17.71
C GLU A 32 29.06 -3.64 -17.98
N VAL A 33 28.92 -2.32 -18.13
CA VAL A 33 30.04 -1.44 -18.48
C VAL A 33 31.02 -1.24 -17.32
N ILE A 34 30.53 -1.23 -16.06
CA ILE A 34 31.37 -0.98 -14.88
C ILE A 34 31.74 -2.29 -14.15
N GLY A 35 31.08 -3.41 -14.46
CA GLY A 35 31.30 -4.71 -13.80
C GLY A 35 30.75 -4.77 -12.38
N TYR A 36 29.72 -4.00 -12.06
CA TYR A 36 29.14 -3.98 -10.70
C TYR A 36 28.15 -5.10 -10.47
N LYS A 37 27.98 -5.48 -9.20
CA LYS A 37 26.92 -6.38 -8.74
C LYS A 37 25.53 -5.83 -9.10
N PRO A 38 24.53 -6.65 -9.50
CA PRO A 38 23.16 -6.18 -9.66
C PRO A 38 22.58 -5.69 -8.32
N VAL A 39 21.70 -4.67 -8.36
CA VAL A 39 21.14 -4.03 -7.16
C VAL A 39 20.39 -4.99 -6.24
N SER A 40 19.78 -6.03 -6.81
CA SER A 40 19.09 -7.10 -6.06
C SER A 40 20.01 -7.85 -5.11
N GLU A 41 21.31 -7.91 -5.40
CA GLU A 41 22.28 -8.61 -4.56
C GLU A 41 23.03 -7.66 -3.62
N TRP A 42 22.75 -6.36 -3.63
CA TRP A 42 23.47 -5.41 -2.78
C TRP A 42 23.16 -5.64 -1.30
N ASP A 43 24.13 -5.40 -0.43
CA ASP A 43 23.96 -5.41 1.02
C ASP A 43 23.13 -4.20 1.49
N LEU A 44 22.59 -4.25 2.71
CA LEU A 44 21.86 -3.13 3.31
C LEU A 44 22.71 -1.85 3.39
N GLU A 45 24.01 -1.97 3.65
CA GLU A 45 24.93 -0.83 3.66
C GLU A 45 25.14 -0.22 2.27
N GLU A 46 25.16 -1.05 1.22
CA GLU A 46 25.32 -0.64 -0.17
C GLU A 46 24.06 0.07 -0.67
N LEU A 47 22.88 -0.48 -0.36
CA LEU A 47 21.59 0.17 -0.61
C LEU A 47 21.47 1.50 0.13
N GLY A 48 21.92 1.55 1.39
CA GLY A 48 21.90 2.78 2.20
C GLY A 48 22.86 3.87 1.68
N ARG A 49 24.02 3.48 1.14
CA ARG A 49 24.96 4.41 0.50
C ARG A 49 24.67 4.69 -0.97
N GLY A 50 23.75 3.94 -1.60
CA GLY A 50 23.40 4.07 -3.00
C GLY A 50 24.52 3.68 -3.96
N ARG A 51 25.46 2.84 -3.52
CA ARG A 51 26.60 2.38 -4.33
C ARG A 51 27.09 1.00 -3.89
N PRO A 52 27.60 0.18 -4.81
CA PRO A 52 28.17 -1.12 -4.47
C PRO A 52 29.56 -0.95 -3.82
N LYS A 53 30.00 -1.97 -3.09
CA LYS A 53 31.37 -2.15 -2.62
C LYS A 53 32.25 -2.60 -3.78
N ASN A 54 33.55 -2.31 -3.65
CA ASN A 54 34.59 -2.85 -4.51
C ASN A 54 34.83 -4.33 -4.20
N SER A 55 35.62 -5.01 -5.04
CA SER A 55 36.12 -6.38 -4.80
C SER A 55 36.72 -6.57 -3.42
N ASP A 56 37.33 -5.51 -2.87
CA ASP A 56 38.06 -5.55 -1.61
C ASP A 56 37.13 -5.30 -0.40
N GLY A 57 35.81 -5.26 -0.61
CA GLY A 57 34.80 -4.96 0.42
C GLY A 57 34.75 -3.50 0.87
N SER A 58 35.68 -2.67 0.39
CA SER A 58 35.71 -1.23 0.63
C SER A 58 34.73 -0.49 -0.27
N PHE A 59 34.23 0.66 0.18
CA PHE A 59 33.47 1.54 -0.70
C PHE A 59 34.40 2.34 -1.61
N PRO A 60 34.03 2.60 -2.87
CA PRO A 60 34.80 3.46 -3.75
C PRO A 60 35.20 4.76 -3.07
N SER A 61 36.50 5.12 -3.15
CA SER A 61 37.07 6.33 -2.59
C SER A 61 36.48 7.55 -3.30
N GLY A 62 35.42 8.10 -2.72
CA GLY A 62 34.66 9.21 -3.27
C GLY A 62 33.48 9.60 -2.37
N GLY A 63 33.00 10.83 -2.53
CA GLY A 63 31.82 11.33 -1.83
C GLY A 63 30.60 10.43 -2.06
N LYS A 64 29.68 10.39 -1.10
CA LYS A 64 28.39 9.72 -1.29
C LYS A 64 27.71 10.26 -2.55
N PRO A 65 27.05 9.41 -3.35
CA PRO A 65 26.35 9.91 -4.52
C PRO A 65 25.34 10.97 -4.11
N LYS A 66 25.35 12.11 -4.81
CA LYS A 66 24.40 13.22 -4.57
C LYS A 66 22.94 12.79 -4.82
N TRP A 67 22.74 11.71 -5.57
CA TRP A 67 21.45 11.21 -5.97
C TRP A 67 21.43 9.68 -5.95
N ILE A 68 20.40 9.11 -5.34
CA ILE A 68 20.15 7.66 -5.34
C ILE A 68 19.15 7.38 -6.46
N THR A 69 19.42 6.41 -7.33
CA THR A 69 18.50 6.06 -8.41
C THR A 69 17.20 5.47 -7.86
N PRO A 70 16.03 5.75 -8.49
CA PRO A 70 14.73 5.26 -8.01
C PRO A 70 14.67 3.74 -7.81
N MET A 71 15.40 2.98 -8.63
CA MET A 71 15.50 1.53 -8.51
C MET A 71 16.16 1.08 -7.19
N ILE A 72 17.18 1.79 -6.71
CA ILE A 72 17.83 1.50 -5.42
C ILE A 72 16.89 1.85 -4.27
N GLU A 73 16.16 2.96 -4.40
CA GLU A 73 15.17 3.37 -3.41
C GLU A 73 14.03 2.36 -3.30
N ALA A 74 13.52 1.87 -4.44
CA ALA A 74 12.49 0.82 -4.49
C ALA A 74 12.97 -0.47 -3.81
N GLU A 75 14.18 -0.95 -4.12
CA GLU A 75 14.73 -2.15 -3.49
C GLU A 75 14.92 -1.96 -1.97
N ARG A 76 15.39 -0.78 -1.54
CA ARG A 76 15.52 -0.44 -0.13
C ARG A 76 14.18 -0.43 0.58
N LYS A 77 13.14 0.17 -0.03
CA LYS A 77 11.77 0.20 0.52
C LYS A 77 11.20 -1.20 0.62
N LYS A 78 11.39 -2.02 -0.41
CA LYS A 78 10.95 -3.42 -0.42
C LYS A 78 11.54 -4.21 0.74
N ARG A 79 12.87 -4.17 0.92
CA ARG A 79 13.53 -4.89 2.02
C ARG A 79 13.19 -4.33 3.40
N LEU A 80 12.97 -3.02 3.50
CA LEU A 80 12.48 -2.42 4.74
C LEU A 80 11.08 -2.94 5.06
N ALA A 81 10.17 -2.98 4.08
CA ALA A 81 8.82 -3.49 4.24
C ALA A 81 8.83 -4.96 4.66
N GLU A 82 9.62 -5.80 4.00
CA GLU A 82 9.80 -7.21 4.36
C GLU A 82 10.32 -7.36 5.80
N ALA A 83 11.39 -6.64 6.16
CA ALA A 83 11.95 -6.72 7.51
C ALA A 83 10.96 -6.22 8.59
N THR A 84 10.20 -5.16 8.31
CA THR A 84 9.17 -4.67 9.23
C THR A 84 7.99 -5.63 9.34
N HIS A 85 7.60 -6.26 8.24
CA HIS A 85 6.54 -7.25 8.21
C HIS A 85 6.94 -8.49 9.01
N ASP A 86 8.16 -8.99 8.80
CA ASP A 86 8.67 -10.15 9.54
C ASP A 86 8.80 -9.86 11.04
N ALA A 87 9.29 -8.67 11.41
CA ALA A 87 9.35 -8.24 12.80
C ALA A 87 7.94 -8.15 13.43
N LEU A 88 6.97 -7.60 12.70
CA LEU A 88 5.59 -7.49 13.16
C LEU A 88 4.94 -8.87 13.31
N MET A 89 5.16 -9.77 12.35
CA MET A 89 4.64 -11.14 12.38
C MET A 89 5.28 -11.99 13.49
N ALA A 90 6.54 -11.75 13.82
CA ALA A 90 7.19 -12.42 14.95
C ALA A 90 6.51 -12.09 16.30
N HIS A 91 5.94 -10.88 16.43
CA HIS A 91 5.25 -10.44 17.64
C HIS A 91 3.73 -10.67 17.59
N SER A 92 3.14 -10.80 16.40
CA SER A 92 1.69 -10.97 16.25
C SER A 92 1.20 -12.31 16.83
N ASP A 93 1.93 -13.41 16.64
CA ASP A 93 1.56 -14.72 17.21
C ASP A 93 1.52 -14.65 18.74
N ALA A 94 2.54 -14.06 19.37
CA ALA A 94 2.57 -13.88 20.82
C ALA A 94 1.40 -13.01 21.32
N ALA A 95 1.09 -11.92 20.61
CA ALA A 95 -0.04 -11.07 20.95
C ALA A 95 -1.39 -11.80 20.84
N MET A 96 -1.59 -12.60 19.78
CA MET A 96 -2.82 -13.35 19.55
C MET A 96 -3.06 -14.41 20.64
N ARG A 97 -2.00 -15.06 21.13
CA ARG A 97 -2.11 -16.01 22.25
C ARG A 97 -2.54 -15.34 23.54
N VAL A 98 -1.94 -14.20 23.89
CA VAL A 98 -2.31 -13.42 25.08
C VAL A 98 -3.76 -12.93 25.00
N LEU A 99 -4.19 -12.50 23.82
CA LEU A 99 -5.58 -12.11 23.59
C LEU A 99 -6.55 -13.29 23.78
N GLY A 100 -6.20 -14.48 23.31
CA GLY A 100 -6.98 -15.70 23.55
C GLY A 100 -7.11 -16.02 25.05
N GLU A 101 -6.01 -15.99 25.79
CA GLU A 101 -6.02 -16.22 27.25
C GLU A 101 -6.89 -15.19 28.00
N LEU A 102 -6.85 -13.92 27.58
CA LEU A 102 -7.65 -12.84 28.18
C LEU A 102 -9.16 -12.99 27.93
N VAL A 103 -9.56 -13.59 26.81
CA VAL A 103 -10.97 -13.86 26.48
C VAL A 103 -11.55 -14.95 27.38
N ASP A 104 -10.77 -15.98 27.69
CA ASP A 104 -11.20 -17.10 28.53
C ASP A 104 -11.10 -16.79 30.04
N ASP A 105 -10.32 -15.79 30.45
CA ASP A 105 -10.19 -15.41 31.87
C ASP A 105 -11.48 -14.75 32.40
N PRO A 106 -12.12 -15.33 33.44
CA PRO A 106 -13.30 -14.74 34.08
C PRO A 106 -12.99 -13.43 34.84
N LYS A 107 -11.72 -13.11 35.13
CA LYS A 107 -11.32 -11.87 35.79
C LYS A 107 -11.25 -10.68 34.83
N THR A 108 -11.13 -10.92 33.53
CA THR A 108 -11.11 -9.86 32.52
C THR A 108 -12.50 -9.20 32.43
N PRO A 109 -12.59 -7.85 32.41
CA PRO A 109 -13.86 -7.16 32.25
C PRO A 109 -14.61 -7.60 30.98
N ALA A 110 -15.93 -7.76 31.08
CA ALA A 110 -16.76 -8.26 29.98
C ALA A 110 -16.65 -7.41 28.69
N ASN A 111 -16.51 -6.08 28.83
CA ASN A 111 -16.31 -5.18 27.71
C ASN A 111 -15.00 -5.48 26.95
N VAL A 112 -13.90 -5.72 27.69
CA VAL A 112 -12.59 -6.03 27.10
C VAL A 112 -12.65 -7.36 26.36
N ARG A 113 -13.27 -8.40 26.95
CA ARG A 113 -13.43 -9.70 26.27
C ARG A 113 -14.24 -9.59 24.98
N MET A 114 -15.30 -8.78 24.99
CA MET A 114 -16.12 -8.53 23.79
C MET A 114 -15.32 -7.82 22.69
N GLN A 115 -14.52 -6.81 23.05
CA GLN A 115 -13.65 -6.11 22.09
C GLN A 115 -12.60 -7.04 21.48
N ILE A 116 -11.98 -7.91 22.29
CA ILE A 116 -11.01 -8.87 21.81
C ILE A 116 -11.70 -9.90 20.89
N ALA A 117 -12.85 -10.44 21.27
CA ALA A 117 -13.61 -11.38 20.44
C ALA A 117 -14.02 -10.76 19.09
N MET A 118 -14.44 -9.49 19.10
CA MET A 118 -14.77 -8.74 17.88
C MET A 118 -13.53 -8.57 16.99
N PHE A 119 -12.39 -8.19 17.58
CA PHE A 119 -11.12 -8.08 16.84
C PHE A 119 -10.68 -9.41 16.22
N LEU A 120 -10.75 -10.52 16.97
CA LEU A 120 -10.41 -11.86 16.46
C LEU A 120 -11.35 -12.28 15.32
N TYR A 121 -12.65 -11.98 15.45
CA TYR A 121 -13.62 -12.26 14.40
C TYR A 121 -13.36 -11.46 13.13
N GLU A 122 -13.07 -10.16 13.27
CA GLU A 122 -12.71 -9.26 12.16
C GLU A 122 -11.43 -9.70 11.45
N GLN A 123 -10.41 -10.17 12.19
CA GLN A 123 -9.17 -10.70 11.60
C GLN A 123 -9.42 -11.98 10.78
N GLN A 124 -10.37 -12.82 11.20
CA GLN A 124 -10.66 -14.09 10.51
C GLN A 124 -11.58 -13.92 9.29
N HIS A 125 -12.56 -13.01 9.36
CA HIS A 125 -13.61 -12.87 8.33
C HIS A 125 -13.45 -11.60 7.48
N GLY A 126 -12.49 -10.75 7.82
CA GLY A 126 -12.38 -9.41 7.26
C GLY A 126 -13.31 -8.42 7.96
N LYS A 127 -12.98 -7.14 7.87
CA LYS A 127 -13.84 -6.07 8.37
C LYS A 127 -15.05 -5.94 7.43
N ALA A 128 -16.26 -5.92 7.96
CA ALA A 128 -17.46 -5.64 7.18
C ALA A 128 -17.42 -4.17 6.69
N ALA A 129 -16.86 -3.95 5.50
CA ALA A 129 -16.72 -2.64 4.88
C ALA A 129 -17.86 -2.34 3.90
N SER A 130 -19.11 -2.66 4.25
CA SER A 130 -20.26 -2.22 3.44
C SER A 130 -20.74 -0.86 3.93
N LYS A 131 -20.18 0.23 3.40
CA LYS A 131 -20.85 1.53 3.44
C LYS A 131 -21.85 1.56 2.29
N VAL A 132 -23.12 1.26 2.57
CA VAL A 132 -24.19 1.50 1.59
C VAL A 132 -24.46 3.00 1.58
N SER A 133 -23.80 3.73 0.69
CA SER A 133 -24.21 5.10 0.36
C SER A 133 -25.48 5.01 -0.47
N LEU A 134 -26.63 5.15 0.19
CA LEU A 134 -27.88 5.42 -0.50
C LEU A 134 -27.79 6.84 -1.07
N ASP A 135 -27.35 6.96 -2.31
CA ASP A 135 -27.55 8.20 -3.06
C ASP A 135 -29.05 8.39 -3.24
N ALA A 136 -29.64 9.15 -2.33
CA ALA A 136 -31.03 9.56 -2.36
C ALA A 136 -31.23 10.65 -3.43
N THR A 137 -30.85 10.36 -4.67
CA THR A 137 -31.32 11.11 -5.83
C THR A 137 -32.47 10.33 -6.46
N ILE A 138 -33.68 10.75 -6.07
CA ILE A 138 -34.96 10.47 -6.75
C ILE A 138 -35.62 9.12 -6.44
N GLY A 139 -34.87 8.02 -6.22
CA GLY A 139 -35.44 6.67 -6.00
C GLY A 139 -36.34 6.52 -4.75
N PRO A 140 -35.88 6.85 -3.53
CA PRO A 140 -36.67 6.64 -2.32
C PRO A 140 -37.90 7.55 -2.23
N ARG A 141 -37.83 8.78 -2.75
CA ARG A 141 -38.98 9.69 -2.81
C ARG A 141 -40.02 9.21 -3.82
N GLN A 142 -39.62 8.64 -4.96
CA GLN A 142 -40.55 8.01 -5.89
C GLN A 142 -41.13 6.71 -5.32
N ALA A 143 -40.35 5.91 -4.61
CA ALA A 143 -40.85 4.71 -3.94
C ALA A 143 -41.88 5.06 -2.84
N ILE A 144 -41.59 6.06 -2.01
CA ILE A 144 -42.54 6.56 -1.00
C ILE A 144 -43.75 7.24 -1.66
N ALA A 145 -43.57 8.03 -2.73
CA ALA A 145 -44.68 8.63 -3.47
C ALA A 145 -45.56 7.57 -4.17
N SER A 146 -44.97 6.48 -4.68
CA SER A 146 -45.70 5.33 -5.25
C SER A 146 -46.39 4.49 -4.19
N ALA A 147 -45.90 4.49 -2.95
CA ALA A 147 -46.55 3.84 -1.82
C ALA A 147 -47.66 4.68 -1.18
N ILE A 148 -47.58 6.02 -1.29
CA ILE A 148 -48.59 6.96 -0.78
C ILE A 148 -49.70 7.22 -1.80
N VAL A 149 -49.42 7.11 -3.10
CA VAL A 149 -50.40 7.28 -4.18
C VAL A 149 -50.62 5.94 -4.87
N LEU A 150 -51.57 5.14 -4.36
CA LEU A 150 -52.40 4.19 -5.12
C LEU A 150 -53.64 3.86 -4.26
N ASP A 151 -54.81 4.22 -4.80
CA ASP A 151 -56.15 4.16 -4.20
C ASP A 151 -56.95 2.95 -4.76
N ASP A 152 -56.28 1.87 -5.15
CA ASP A 152 -56.91 0.77 -5.92
C ASP A 152 -56.68 -0.65 -5.39
N GLY A 153 -56.03 -0.82 -4.23
CA GLY A 153 -56.23 -2.01 -3.39
C GLY A 153 -55.84 -3.37 -3.98
N LEU A 154 -54.90 -3.47 -4.93
CA LEU A 154 -54.39 -4.74 -5.44
C LEU A 154 -52.86 -4.86 -5.28
N PRO A 155 -52.33 -6.00 -4.80
CA PRO A 155 -50.89 -6.19 -4.62
C PRO A 155 -50.25 -6.71 -5.90
N GLN A 156 -49.22 -6.05 -6.44
CA GLN A 156 -48.32 -6.69 -7.40
C GLN A 156 -46.85 -6.31 -7.21
N GLY A 157 -46.03 -7.38 -7.17
CA GLY A 157 -44.63 -7.38 -7.55
C GLY A 157 -43.65 -6.91 -6.49
N HIS A 158 -42.76 -7.77 -6.04
CA HIS A 158 -41.60 -7.35 -5.25
C HIS A 158 -40.84 -6.23 -5.99
N LEU A 159 -40.46 -5.17 -5.29
CA LEU A 159 -39.50 -4.19 -5.81
C LEU A 159 -38.11 -4.67 -5.37
N THR A 160 -37.43 -5.41 -6.23
CA THR A 160 -35.99 -5.59 -6.12
C THR A 160 -35.32 -4.25 -6.39
N ILE A 161 -34.69 -3.68 -5.37
CA ILE A 161 -33.87 -2.48 -5.50
C ILE A 161 -32.57 -2.91 -6.19
N GLU A 162 -32.45 -2.61 -7.48
CA GLU A 162 -31.20 -2.78 -8.22
C GLU A 162 -30.22 -1.67 -7.79
N GLY A 163 -29.23 -2.03 -6.98
CA GLY A 163 -28.09 -1.17 -6.68
C GLY A 163 -26.87 -1.65 -7.44
N GLU A 164 -26.19 -0.75 -8.14
CA GLU A 164 -24.89 -1.02 -8.77
C GLU A 164 -23.81 -1.05 -7.69
N LEU A 165 -23.00 -2.11 -7.70
CA LEU A 165 -21.93 -2.34 -6.72
C LEU A 165 -20.69 -1.58 -7.19
N ALA A 166 -20.49 -0.37 -6.69
CA ALA A 166 -19.27 0.38 -6.94
C ALA A 166 -18.15 -0.15 -6.01
N GLU A 167 -17.15 -0.81 -6.60
CA GLU A 167 -15.89 -1.09 -5.91
C GLU A 167 -15.17 0.25 -5.67
N VAL A 168 -14.91 0.56 -4.40
CA VAL A 168 -14.16 1.76 -4.03
C VAL A 168 -12.68 1.38 -4.02
N ASP A 169 -11.92 1.89 -4.99
CA ASP A 169 -10.46 1.81 -4.98
C ASP A 169 -9.93 2.46 -3.69
N GLU A 170 -9.26 1.66 -2.84
CA GLU A 170 -8.80 2.04 -1.48
C GLU A 170 -7.63 3.05 -1.45
N ASP A 171 -7.35 3.76 -2.55
CA ASP A 171 -6.18 4.64 -2.67
C ASP A 171 -6.44 6.13 -2.35
N GLU A 172 -7.68 6.53 -2.07
CA GLU A 172 -8.03 7.92 -1.75
C GLU A 172 -8.51 8.12 -0.30
N THR A 173 -7.65 8.03 0.71
CA THR A 173 -7.90 8.74 2.00
C THR A 173 -6.64 8.87 2.85
N GLU A 174 -5.77 9.82 2.51
CA GLU A 174 -4.94 10.47 3.55
C GLU A 174 -4.55 11.93 3.21
N ALA A 175 -4.59 12.34 1.94
CA ALA A 175 -4.21 13.71 1.54
C ALA A 175 -5.27 14.79 1.85
N ASP A 176 -6.57 14.47 1.80
CA ASP A 176 -7.63 15.48 1.93
C ASP A 176 -8.10 15.78 3.36
N ARG A 177 -7.65 14.98 4.35
CA ARG A 177 -7.98 15.23 5.76
C ARG A 177 -7.12 16.30 6.43
N ALA A 178 -6.02 16.72 5.80
CA ALA A 178 -5.05 17.63 6.39
C ALA A 178 -5.30 19.13 6.13
N MET A 179 -6.33 19.50 5.35
CA MET A 179 -6.55 20.89 4.92
C MET A 179 -7.78 21.58 5.54
N ILE A 180 -8.46 20.97 6.52
CA ILE A 180 -9.62 21.57 7.22
C ILE A 180 -9.28 21.66 8.72
N GLY A 181 -8.31 22.51 9.09
CA GLY A 181 -7.90 22.63 10.48
C GLY A 181 -6.94 23.76 10.81
N LEU A 182 -6.95 24.86 10.06
CA LEU A 182 -6.23 26.08 10.40
C LEU A 182 -7.08 27.26 9.96
N ASP A 183 -7.96 27.71 10.84
CA ASP A 183 -8.38 29.11 11.03
C ASP A 183 -9.44 29.13 12.16
N ASP A 184 -9.00 29.47 13.37
CA ASP A 184 -9.70 30.30 14.37
C ASP A 184 -9.14 30.02 15.79
N ASP A 185 -8.19 30.87 16.21
CA ASP A 185 -8.13 31.52 17.54
C ASP A 185 -7.06 32.64 17.54
#